data_AF-A0A7Y5N9I1-F1
#
_entry.id   AF-A0A7Y5N9I1-F1
#
_cell.length_a   1.000
_cell.length_b   1.000
_cell.length_c   1.000
_cell.angle_alpha   90.00
_cell.angle_beta   90.00
_cell.angle_gamma   90.00
#
_symmetry.space_group_name_H-M   'P 1'
#
loop_
_entity.id
_entity.type
_entity.pdbx_description
1 polymer ?
#
loop_
_entity_poly.entity_id
_entity_poly.type
_entity_poly.pdbx_seq_one_letter_code
_entity_poly.pdbx_strand_id
1 'polypeptide(L)'
;MLAIDLALALALAACAGDRSPREQSDTTSPGTSIAASPAAEPERRDLDWCALPPLQEVSATLQRTVGKTVNIAKPSAGGGCTYRDVEQGAPEMQLLIETADVGSDSAAAESMKVVRGMFADRGQAVTDVVGVGDAAFGAWEAETYGLKLRKGHVTGAVNVNARRFQDPAVEQAARELAKQMVAKLP
;
A
#
# COMPACT_ATOMS: atom_id res chain seq x y z
N MET A 1 -34.25 -0.02 11.56
CA MET A 1 -33.26 0.75 10.76
C MET A 1 -32.15 1.15 11.71
N LEU A 2 -31.03 0.42 11.72
CA LEU A 2 -29.84 0.77 12.49
C LEU A 2 -28.81 1.35 11.52
N ALA A 3 -28.43 2.60 11.73
CA ALA A 3 -27.25 3.21 11.14
C ALA A 3 -26.02 2.68 11.92
N ILE A 4 -25.02 2.19 11.20
CA ILE A 4 -23.70 1.87 11.76
C ILE A 4 -22.72 2.84 11.11
N ASP A 5 -22.43 3.93 11.82
CA ASP A 5 -21.27 4.76 11.59
C ASP A 5 -20.02 3.99 12.04
N LEU A 6 -19.14 3.64 11.11
CA LEU A 6 -17.85 3.02 11.45
C LEU A 6 -16.72 4.03 11.14
N ALA A 7 -16.46 4.88 12.13
CA ALA A 7 -15.23 5.65 12.21
C ALA A 7 -14.10 4.73 12.72
N LEU A 8 -13.07 4.52 11.91
CA LEU A 8 -11.84 3.85 12.34
C LEU A 8 -10.66 4.81 12.15
N ALA A 9 -10.49 5.71 13.11
CA ALA A 9 -9.26 6.49 13.27
C ALA A 9 -8.28 5.65 14.11
N LEU A 10 -7.27 5.07 13.47
CA LEU A 10 -6.18 4.42 14.20
C LEU A 10 -5.29 5.48 14.85
N ALA A 11 -5.30 5.47 16.18
CA ALA A 11 -4.36 6.17 17.02
C ALA A 11 -2.97 5.50 16.94
N LEU A 12 -1.96 6.26 16.53
CA LEU A 12 -0.57 5.96 16.82
C LEU A 12 -0.09 6.95 17.87
N ALA A 13 -0.14 6.50 19.12
CA ALA A 13 0.57 7.10 20.23
C ALA A 13 2.06 6.82 20.06
N ALA A 14 2.85 7.85 19.76
CA ALA A 14 4.29 7.85 19.96
C ALA A 14 4.61 8.73 21.17
N CYS A 15 5.25 8.12 22.15
CA CYS A 15 5.60 8.68 23.45
C CYS A 15 6.47 9.94 23.31
N ALA A 16 5.92 11.11 23.65
CA ALA A 16 6.71 12.27 24.01
C ALA A 16 7.13 12.10 25.49
N GLY A 17 8.37 11.68 25.71
CA GLY A 17 8.99 11.67 27.04
C GLY A 17 9.24 13.09 27.51
N ASP A 18 8.48 13.52 28.51
CA ASP A 18 8.65 14.77 29.22
C ASP A 18 9.78 14.61 30.27
N ARG A 19 10.91 15.30 30.07
CA ARG A 19 11.90 15.58 31.13
C ARG A 19 12.56 16.93 30.87
N SER A 20 12.06 17.96 31.56
CA SER A 20 12.73 19.25 31.74
C SER A 20 13.74 19.18 32.93
N PRO A 21 14.51 20.25 33.23
CA PRO A 21 15.95 20.34 33.02
C PRO A 21 16.76 20.14 34.32
N ARG A 22 18.07 19.88 34.22
CA ARG A 22 18.97 19.98 35.38
C ARG A 22 20.32 20.60 34.98
N GLU A 23 20.77 21.50 35.84
CA GLU A 23 21.88 22.43 35.70
C GLU A 23 23.27 21.80 35.44
N GLN A 24 24.00 22.48 34.55
CA GLN A 24 25.41 22.88 34.56
C GLN A 24 26.43 22.14 35.48
N SER A 25 27.51 21.64 34.86
CA SER A 25 28.89 21.86 35.35
C SER A 25 29.90 21.58 34.23
N ASP A 26 30.79 22.56 34.03
CA ASP A 26 31.95 22.55 33.15
C ASP A 26 32.92 21.41 33.48
N THR A 27 33.42 20.71 32.46
CA THR A 27 34.80 20.19 32.46
C THR A 27 35.34 20.10 31.04
N THR A 28 36.37 20.89 30.79
CA THR A 28 37.17 20.98 29.56
C THR A 28 37.83 19.64 29.20
N SER A 29 37.75 19.25 27.93
CA SER A 29 38.71 18.35 27.27
C SER A 29 38.87 18.78 25.81
N PRO A 30 40.09 19.02 25.30
CA PRO A 30 40.30 19.35 23.90
C PRO A 30 40.36 18.04 23.10
N GLY A 31 39.19 17.55 22.71
CA GLY A 31 39.06 16.49 21.70
C GLY A 31 38.73 17.14 20.37
N THR A 32 39.62 16.98 19.38
CA THR A 32 39.36 17.34 17.98
C THR A 32 38.09 16.62 17.51
N SER A 33 36.94 17.30 17.53
CA SER A 33 35.74 16.84 16.84
C SER A 33 36.00 16.92 15.35
N ILE A 34 36.39 15.80 14.76
CA ILE A 34 36.13 15.57 13.34
C ILE A 34 34.61 15.52 13.25
N ALA A 35 34.00 16.63 12.86
CA ALA A 35 32.60 16.67 12.50
C ALA A 35 32.43 15.64 11.38
N ALA A 36 31.91 14.46 11.72
CA ALA A 36 31.42 13.52 10.74
C ALA A 36 30.35 14.29 9.97
N SER A 37 30.66 14.65 8.72
CA SER A 37 29.65 15.15 7.80
C SER A 37 28.48 14.17 7.87
N PRO A 38 27.25 14.64 8.14
CA PRO A 38 26.11 13.75 8.06
C PRO A 38 26.16 13.14 6.66
N ALA A 39 26.32 11.82 6.60
CA ALA A 39 26.20 11.10 5.35
C ALA A 39 24.86 11.55 4.77
N ALA A 40 24.89 12.08 3.55
CA ALA A 40 23.67 12.50 2.86
C ALA A 40 22.69 11.32 2.95
N GLU A 41 21.61 11.48 3.71
CA GLU A 41 20.49 10.56 3.62
C GLU A 41 20.15 10.50 2.13
N PRO A 42 20.09 9.31 1.52
CA PRO A 42 19.66 9.23 0.13
C PRO A 42 18.32 9.94 0.07
N GLU A 43 18.24 11.01 -0.71
CA GLU A 43 17.02 11.76 -0.92
C GLU A 43 15.95 10.73 -1.27
N ARG A 44 15.05 10.44 -0.33
CA ARG A 44 13.89 9.60 -0.63
C ARG A 44 13.18 10.39 -1.71
N ARG A 45 13.28 9.94 -2.96
CA ARG A 45 12.45 10.48 -4.01
C ARG A 45 11.03 10.32 -3.51
N ASP A 46 10.34 11.44 -3.30
CA ASP A 46 8.91 11.44 -3.03
C ASP A 46 8.25 10.81 -4.24
N LEU A 47 8.06 9.48 -4.16
CA LEU A 47 7.48 8.71 -5.23
C LEU A 47 6.01 9.11 -5.27
N ASP A 48 5.55 9.62 -6.42
CA ASP A 48 4.12 9.81 -6.62
C ASP A 48 3.47 8.43 -6.79
N TRP A 49 3.11 7.85 -5.66
CA TRP A 49 2.45 6.57 -5.56
C TRP A 49 1.10 6.53 -6.28
N CYS A 50 0.45 7.69 -6.45
CA CYS A 50 -0.78 7.76 -7.24
C CYS A 50 -0.49 7.62 -8.74
N ALA A 51 0.65 8.12 -9.20
CA ALA A 51 1.08 7.97 -10.59
C ALA A 51 1.52 6.54 -10.97
N LEU A 52 1.47 5.59 -10.03
CA LEU A 52 1.99 4.23 -10.17
C LEU A 52 0.90 3.17 -9.97
N PRO A 53 0.29 2.64 -11.05
CA PRO A 53 0.55 2.84 -12.48
C PRO A 53 -0.19 4.04 -13.09
N PRO A 54 0.27 4.59 -14.24
CA PRO A 54 -0.44 5.63 -14.97
C PRO A 54 -1.86 5.20 -15.37
N LEU A 55 -2.81 6.14 -15.32
CA LEU A 55 -4.23 5.91 -15.65
C LEU A 55 -4.44 5.15 -16.97
N GLN A 56 -3.65 5.45 -18.01
CA GLN A 56 -3.76 4.80 -19.31
C GLN A 56 -3.39 3.31 -19.26
N GLU A 57 -2.32 2.96 -18.54
CA GLU A 57 -1.90 1.55 -18.37
C GLU A 57 -2.94 0.76 -17.56
N VAL A 58 -3.50 1.40 -16.53
CA VAL A 58 -4.57 0.82 -15.73
C VAL A 58 -5.81 0.57 -16.58
N SER A 59 -6.27 1.57 -17.33
CA SER A 59 -7.44 1.47 -18.20
C SER A 59 -7.25 0.40 -19.28
N ALA A 60 -6.07 0.36 -19.92
CA ALA A 60 -5.75 -0.67 -20.91
C ALA A 60 -5.74 -2.09 -20.32
N THR A 61 -5.24 -2.24 -19.09
CA THR A 61 -5.21 -3.53 -18.40
C THR A 61 -6.63 -3.99 -18.07
N LEU A 62 -7.46 -3.13 -17.47
CA LEU A 62 -8.85 -3.45 -17.15
C LEU A 62 -9.68 -3.75 -18.41
N GLN A 63 -9.45 -3.02 -19.50
CA GLN A 63 -10.18 -3.22 -20.74
C GLN A 63 -9.85 -4.59 -21.34
N ARG A 64 -8.59 -4.99 -21.29
CA ARG A 64 -8.12 -6.27 -21.84
C ARG A 64 -8.55 -7.48 -20.99
N THR A 65 -8.59 -7.35 -19.67
CA THR A 65 -8.85 -8.48 -18.78
C THR A 65 -10.33 -8.61 -18.44
N VAL A 66 -10.98 -7.53 -18.03
CA VAL A 66 -12.36 -7.54 -17.49
C VAL A 66 -13.35 -6.72 -18.32
N GLY A 67 -12.92 -6.17 -19.47
CA GLY A 67 -13.79 -5.39 -20.37
C GLY A 67 -14.30 -4.07 -19.75
N LYS A 68 -13.58 -3.52 -18.77
CA LYS A 68 -13.92 -2.26 -18.10
C LYS A 68 -12.86 -1.19 -18.41
N THR A 69 -13.27 0.07 -18.43
CA THR A 69 -12.34 1.21 -18.53
C THR A 69 -12.36 2.06 -17.26
N VAL A 70 -11.29 2.81 -17.03
CA VAL A 70 -11.26 3.90 -16.06
C VAL A 70 -10.79 5.18 -16.74
N ASN A 71 -11.32 6.32 -16.31
CA ASN A 71 -11.01 7.64 -16.87
C ASN A 71 -10.66 8.68 -15.79
N ILE A 72 -10.71 8.31 -14.51
CA ILE A 72 -10.28 9.14 -13.39
C ILE A 72 -9.27 8.37 -12.52
N ALA A 73 -8.20 9.06 -12.12
CA ALA A 73 -7.30 8.68 -11.05
C ALA A 73 -7.37 9.75 -9.94
N LYS A 74 -7.53 9.33 -8.68
CA LYS A 74 -7.57 10.24 -7.52
C LYS A 74 -6.69 9.70 -6.38
N PRO A 75 -5.97 10.58 -5.65
CA PRO A 75 -5.25 10.18 -4.44
C PRO A 75 -6.15 9.42 -3.46
N SER A 76 -5.65 8.31 -2.91
CA SER A 76 -6.28 7.60 -1.81
C SER A 76 -5.76 8.11 -0.46
N ALA A 77 -6.53 7.90 0.60
CA ALA A 77 -6.11 8.26 1.97
C ALA A 77 -4.86 7.47 2.43
N GLY A 78 -4.64 6.27 1.90
CA GLY A 78 -3.51 5.40 2.21
C GLY A 78 -2.23 5.70 1.43
N GLY A 79 -2.17 6.77 0.63
CA GLY A 79 -0.96 7.15 -0.11
C GLY A 79 -0.80 6.46 -1.47
N GLY A 80 -1.87 6.07 -2.15
CA GLY A 80 -1.86 5.55 -3.52
C GLY A 80 -2.95 6.18 -4.38
N CYS A 81 -3.56 5.42 -5.29
CA CYS A 81 -4.55 5.92 -6.25
C CYS A 81 -5.84 5.07 -6.29
N THR A 82 -6.99 5.74 -6.31
CA THR A 82 -8.29 5.15 -6.66
C THR A 82 -8.60 5.44 -8.12
N TYR A 83 -8.98 4.42 -8.88
CA TYR A 83 -9.37 4.55 -10.28
C TYR A 83 -10.87 4.29 -10.45
N ARG A 84 -11.52 5.16 -11.24
CA ARG A 84 -12.98 5.15 -11.43
C ARG A 84 -13.35 5.41 -12.88
N ASP A 85 -14.55 4.97 -13.23
CA ASP A 85 -15.24 5.37 -14.45
C ASP A 85 -16.43 6.27 -14.08
N VAL A 86 -16.61 7.37 -14.78
CA VAL A 86 -17.70 8.34 -14.55
C VAL A 86 -18.91 8.08 -15.44
N GLU A 87 -18.79 7.25 -16.48
CA GLU A 87 -19.90 7.04 -17.44
C GLU A 87 -21.07 6.24 -16.86
N GLN A 88 -20.89 5.55 -15.74
CA GLN A 88 -21.96 4.80 -15.07
C GLN A 88 -22.31 5.47 -13.74
N GLY A 89 -23.55 5.97 -13.64
CA GLY A 89 -24.13 6.60 -12.46
C GLY A 89 -24.28 5.65 -11.26
N ALA A 90 -23.15 5.23 -10.69
CA ALA A 90 -22.93 4.81 -9.32
C ALA A 90 -21.40 4.64 -9.15
N PRO A 91 -20.77 5.21 -8.11
CA PRO A 91 -19.33 5.10 -7.91
C PRO A 91 -18.98 3.72 -7.34
N GLU A 92 -19.06 2.66 -8.15
CA GLU A 92 -18.34 1.43 -7.83
C GLU A 92 -16.84 1.75 -7.91
N MET A 93 -16.13 1.62 -6.79
CA MET A 93 -14.67 1.63 -6.80
C MET A 93 -14.22 0.49 -7.72
N GLN A 94 -13.74 0.79 -8.92
CA GLN A 94 -13.28 -0.27 -9.83
C GLN A 94 -11.94 -0.81 -9.39
N LEU A 95 -11.07 0.07 -8.87
CA LEU A 95 -9.72 -0.28 -8.47
C LEU A 95 -9.15 0.69 -7.42
N LEU A 96 -8.49 0.14 -6.41
CA LEU A 96 -7.65 0.85 -5.45
C LEU A 96 -6.25 0.24 -5.47
N ILE A 97 -5.25 1.09 -5.69
CA ILE A 97 -3.83 0.73 -5.57
C ILE A 97 -3.24 1.53 -4.42
N GLU A 98 -2.65 0.85 -3.44
CA GLU A 98 -2.01 1.46 -2.27
C GLU A 98 -0.60 0.90 -2.10
N THR A 99 0.27 1.73 -1.55
CA THR A 99 1.68 1.43 -1.34
C THR A 99 2.19 2.17 -0.12
N ALA A 100 3.04 1.53 0.66
CA ALA A 100 3.66 2.12 1.82
C ALA A 100 5.11 1.64 1.96
N ASP A 101 6.05 2.58 2.04
CA ASP A 101 7.40 2.34 2.54
C ASP A 101 7.34 2.20 4.07
N VAL A 102 7.70 1.02 4.58
CA VAL A 102 7.70 0.72 6.02
C VAL A 102 9.12 0.69 6.61
N GLY A 103 10.11 1.21 5.88
CA GLY A 103 11.46 1.51 6.35
C GLY A 103 12.43 0.33 6.42
N SER A 104 11.95 -0.92 6.38
CA SER A 104 12.83 -2.11 6.32
C SER A 104 12.14 -3.33 5.75
N ASP A 105 12.94 -4.24 5.16
CA ASP A 105 12.46 -5.51 4.61
C ASP A 105 11.80 -6.40 5.68
N SER A 106 12.34 -6.40 6.90
CA SER A 106 11.79 -7.18 8.02
C SER A 106 10.45 -6.63 8.50
N ALA A 107 10.30 -5.31 8.61
CA ALA A 107 9.02 -4.67 8.93
C ALA A 107 7.98 -4.95 7.83
N ALA A 108 8.38 -4.91 6.57
CA ALA A 108 7.50 -5.23 5.44
C ALA A 108 7.08 -6.71 5.45
N ALA A 109 7.99 -7.62 5.77
CA ALA A 109 7.68 -9.05 5.89
C ALA A 109 6.71 -9.32 7.06
N GLU A 110 6.93 -8.71 8.22
CA GLU A 110 6.04 -8.86 9.37
C GLU A 110 4.66 -8.24 9.09
N SER A 111 4.61 -7.08 8.43
CA SER A 111 3.36 -6.46 7.98
C SER A 111 2.55 -7.42 7.10
N MET A 112 3.19 -8.05 6.10
CA MET A 112 2.53 -9.06 5.24
C MET A 112 2.00 -10.26 6.04
N LYS A 113 2.75 -10.72 7.05
CA LYS A 113 2.32 -11.81 7.93
C LYS A 113 1.13 -11.43 8.80
N VAL A 114 1.12 -10.22 9.37
CA VAL A 114 -0.01 -9.69 10.14
C VAL A 114 -1.26 -9.61 9.27
N VAL A 115 -1.15 -9.01 8.09
CA VAL A 115 -2.29 -8.90 7.16
C VAL A 115 -2.81 -10.28 6.75
N ARG A 116 -1.91 -11.23 6.46
CA ARG A 116 -2.31 -12.62 6.19
C ARG A 116 -3.03 -13.26 7.38
N GLY A 117 -2.58 -13.01 8.60
CA GLY A 117 -3.25 -13.45 9.83
C GLY A 117 -4.67 -12.89 9.95
N MET A 118 -4.87 -11.61 9.62
CA MET A 118 -6.20 -10.99 9.65
C MET A 118 -7.20 -11.65 8.69
N PHE A 119 -6.74 -12.12 7.52
CA PHE A 119 -7.58 -12.91 6.61
C PHE A 119 -7.95 -14.26 7.23
N ALA A 120 -6.97 -14.95 7.84
CA ALA A 120 -7.21 -16.22 8.50
C ALA A 120 -8.19 -16.10 9.67
N ASP A 121 -8.09 -15.04 10.49
CA ASP A 121 -9.00 -14.76 11.61
C ASP A 121 -10.45 -14.53 11.16
N ARG A 122 -10.64 -14.05 9.92
CA ARG A 122 -11.95 -13.89 9.28
C ARG A 122 -12.44 -15.14 8.56
N GLY A 123 -11.68 -16.25 8.60
CA GLY A 123 -11.97 -17.47 7.85
C GLY A 123 -11.84 -17.31 6.34
N GLN A 124 -11.11 -16.29 5.87
CA GLN A 124 -10.91 -16.02 4.45
C GLN A 124 -9.70 -16.80 3.93
N ALA A 125 -9.91 -17.53 2.83
CA ALA A 125 -8.84 -18.26 2.16
C ALA A 125 -7.90 -17.28 1.45
N VAL A 126 -6.60 -17.43 1.71
CA VAL A 126 -5.53 -16.69 1.02
C VAL A 126 -4.83 -17.60 0.04
N THR A 127 -4.49 -17.08 -1.14
CA THR A 127 -3.77 -17.81 -2.18
C THR A 127 -2.44 -17.12 -2.47
N ASP A 128 -1.34 -17.86 -2.46
CA ASP A 128 -0.03 -17.32 -2.83
C ASP A 128 0.00 -16.92 -4.32
N VAL A 129 0.55 -15.74 -4.59
CA VAL A 129 0.66 -15.17 -5.94
C VAL A 129 2.13 -15.16 -6.34
N VAL A 130 2.56 -16.23 -6.99
CA VAL A 130 3.95 -16.37 -7.44
C VAL A 130 4.27 -15.36 -8.57
N GLY A 131 5.50 -14.84 -8.56
CA GLY A 131 6.02 -13.95 -9.61
C GLY A 131 5.56 -12.50 -9.49
N VAL A 132 5.15 -12.07 -8.30
CA VAL A 132 4.79 -10.68 -7.98
C VAL A 132 5.55 -10.25 -6.73
N GLY A 133 6.50 -9.33 -6.91
CA GLY A 133 7.37 -8.86 -5.83
C GLY A 133 8.20 -9.99 -5.20
N ASP A 134 8.63 -9.77 -3.97
CA ASP A 134 9.33 -10.78 -3.16
C ASP A 134 8.32 -11.73 -2.50
N ALA A 135 7.12 -11.23 -2.19
CA ALA A 135 6.02 -11.99 -1.65
C ALA A 135 4.70 -11.34 -2.04
N ALA A 136 3.70 -12.15 -2.40
CA ALA A 136 2.36 -11.67 -2.65
C ALA A 136 1.33 -12.76 -2.36
N PHE A 137 0.14 -12.34 -1.94
CA PHE A 137 -1.01 -13.21 -1.79
C PHE A 137 -2.30 -12.47 -2.15
N GLY A 138 -3.28 -13.21 -2.63
CA GLY A 138 -4.60 -12.71 -2.96
C GLY A 138 -5.67 -13.34 -2.09
N ALA A 139 -6.73 -12.58 -1.82
CA ALA A 139 -7.92 -13.07 -1.13
C ALA A 139 -9.16 -12.38 -1.68
N TRP A 140 -10.27 -13.10 -1.64
CA TRP A 140 -11.59 -12.55 -1.95
C TRP A 140 -12.27 -12.09 -0.65
N GLU A 141 -12.76 -10.86 -0.65
CA GLU A 141 -13.60 -10.30 0.41
C GLU A 141 -14.86 -9.69 -0.22
N ALA A 142 -15.98 -10.39 -0.06
CA ALA A 142 -17.21 -10.10 -0.81
C ALA A 142 -16.89 -9.92 -2.31
N GLU A 143 -17.44 -8.89 -2.96
CA GLU A 143 -17.27 -8.62 -4.39
C GLU A 143 -15.92 -7.95 -4.74
N THR A 144 -14.90 -8.06 -3.90
CA THR A 144 -13.57 -7.48 -4.17
C THR A 144 -12.48 -8.54 -4.07
N TYR A 145 -11.60 -8.55 -5.06
CA TYR A 145 -10.34 -9.27 -4.97
C TYR A 145 -9.24 -8.32 -4.51
N GLY A 146 -8.65 -8.62 -3.35
CA GLY A 146 -7.51 -7.89 -2.80
C GLY A 146 -6.23 -8.69 -2.98
N LEU A 147 -5.27 -8.14 -3.71
CA LEU A 147 -3.91 -8.66 -3.86
C LEU A 147 -2.97 -7.82 -3.00
N LYS A 148 -2.36 -8.43 -1.98
CA LYS A 148 -1.33 -7.81 -1.13
C LYS A 148 0.05 -8.26 -1.61
N LEU A 149 1.02 -7.36 -1.60
CA LEU A 149 2.37 -7.65 -2.06
C LEU A 149 3.44 -6.88 -1.29
N ARG A 150 4.67 -7.38 -1.41
CA ARG A 150 5.88 -6.76 -0.87
C ARG A 150 7.00 -6.78 -1.91
N LYS A 151 7.79 -5.72 -1.94
CA LYS A 151 9.11 -5.68 -2.60
C LYS A 151 10.07 -4.85 -1.75
N GLY A 152 11.14 -5.48 -1.26
CA GLY A 152 12.03 -4.89 -0.26
C GLY A 152 11.26 -4.41 0.96
N HIS A 153 11.44 -3.12 1.27
CA HIS A 153 10.82 -2.38 2.37
C HIS A 153 9.45 -1.77 2.02
N VAL A 154 8.95 -1.98 0.79
CA VAL A 154 7.66 -1.45 0.35
C VAL A 154 6.61 -2.55 0.40
N THR A 155 5.47 -2.25 1.01
CA THR A 155 4.24 -3.06 0.93
C THR A 155 3.24 -2.39 -0.01
N GLY A 156 2.34 -3.16 -0.59
CA GLY A 156 1.28 -2.62 -1.43
C GLY A 156 0.06 -3.51 -1.56
N ALA A 157 -1.00 -2.94 -2.11
CA ALA A 157 -2.26 -3.59 -2.35
C ALA A 157 -2.86 -3.18 -3.70
N VAL A 158 -3.42 -4.13 -4.42
CA VAL A 158 -4.27 -3.91 -5.60
C VAL A 158 -5.63 -4.53 -5.28
N ASN A 159 -6.67 -3.71 -5.14
CA ASN A 159 -8.02 -4.16 -4.83
C ASN A 159 -8.92 -3.85 -6.02
N VAL A 160 -9.48 -4.89 -6.64
CA VAL A 160 -10.34 -4.75 -7.84
C VAL A 160 -11.74 -5.23 -7.50
N ASN A 161 -12.75 -4.40 -7.75
CA ASN A 161 -14.14 -4.79 -7.56
C ASN A 161 -14.66 -5.59 -8.76
N ALA A 162 -15.29 -6.72 -8.44
CA ALA A 162 -15.85 -7.68 -9.36
C ALA A 162 -17.38 -7.62 -9.32
N ARG A 163 -18.02 -7.69 -10.49
CA ARG A 163 -19.49 -7.90 -10.55
C ARG A 163 -19.91 -9.32 -10.15
N ARG A 164 -18.93 -10.23 -10.05
CA ARG A 164 -19.13 -11.64 -9.72
C ARG A 164 -18.03 -12.08 -8.77
N PHE A 165 -18.44 -12.71 -7.67
CA PHE A 165 -17.50 -13.32 -6.73
C PHE A 165 -16.64 -14.38 -7.44
N GLN A 166 -15.34 -14.39 -7.16
CA GLN A 166 -14.39 -15.36 -7.73
C GLN A 166 -14.28 -15.32 -9.26
N ASP A 167 -14.31 -14.12 -9.85
CA ASP A 167 -14.05 -13.93 -11.27
C ASP A 167 -12.54 -14.04 -11.59
N PRO A 168 -12.09 -15.06 -12.35
CA PRO A 168 -10.68 -15.24 -12.68
C PRO A 168 -10.07 -14.08 -13.48
N ALA A 169 -10.88 -13.38 -14.27
CA ALA A 169 -10.43 -12.24 -15.05
C ALA A 169 -10.02 -11.07 -14.13
N VAL A 170 -10.71 -10.92 -13.00
CA VAL A 170 -10.40 -9.91 -11.98
C VAL A 170 -9.09 -10.25 -11.26
N GLU A 171 -8.87 -11.52 -10.92
CA GLU A 171 -7.60 -11.96 -10.33
C GLU A 171 -6.42 -11.73 -11.29
N GLN A 172 -6.63 -12.00 -12.58
CA GLN A 172 -5.65 -11.72 -13.62
C GLN A 172 -5.36 -10.22 -13.73
N ALA A 173 -6.39 -9.37 -13.74
CA ALA A 173 -6.23 -7.92 -13.77
C ALA A 173 -5.39 -7.42 -12.59
N ALA A 174 -5.73 -7.86 -11.38
CA ALA A 174 -5.01 -7.48 -10.17
C ALA A 174 -3.55 -7.92 -10.23
N ARG A 175 -3.27 -9.16 -10.69
CA ARG A 175 -1.91 -9.69 -10.84
C ARG A 175 -1.09 -8.89 -11.84
N GLU A 176 -1.66 -8.53 -12.98
CA GLU A 176 -0.94 -7.76 -14.01
C GLU A 176 -0.64 -6.33 -13.55
N LEU A 177 -1.61 -5.66 -12.92
CA LEU A 177 -1.41 -4.34 -12.32
C LEU A 177 -0.35 -4.37 -11.21
N ALA A 178 -0.39 -5.40 -10.35
CA ALA A 178 0.59 -5.60 -9.31
C ALA A 178 2.01 -5.77 -9.88
N LYS A 179 2.18 -6.51 -10.98
CA LYS A 179 3.47 -6.62 -11.68
C LYS A 179 3.96 -5.28 -12.23
N GLN A 180 3.07 -4.50 -12.84
CA GLN A 180 3.40 -3.17 -13.35
C GLN A 180 3.85 -2.24 -12.23
N MET A 181 3.15 -2.26 -11.10
CA MET A 181 3.51 -1.50 -9.90
C MET A 181 4.89 -1.92 -9.38
N VAL A 182 5.08 -3.23 -9.11
CA VAL A 182 6.34 -3.81 -8.60
C VAL A 182 7.55 -3.50 -9.49
N ALA A 183 7.36 -3.45 -10.81
CA ALA A 183 8.43 -3.12 -11.75
C ALA A 183 8.93 -1.67 -11.62
N LYS A 184 8.13 -0.79 -11.02
CA LYS A 184 8.41 0.64 -10.85
C LYS A 184 8.77 1.01 -9.41
N LEU A 185 8.64 0.07 -8.47
CA LEU A 185 9.10 0.24 -7.09
C LEU A 185 10.64 0.24 -7.01
N PRO A 186 11.22 1.05 -6.11
CA PRO A 186 12.66 1.08 -5.87
C PRO A 186 13.22 -0.25 -5.35
#